data_AF-A0A7Z0QDV4-F1
#
_entry.id   AF-A0A7Z0QDV4-F1
#
_cell.length_a   1.000
_cell.length_b   1.000
_cell.length_c   1.000
_cell.angle_alpha   90.00
_cell.angle_beta   90.00
_cell.angle_gamma   90.00
#
_symmetry.space_group_name_H-M   'P 1'
#
loop_
_entity.id
_entity.type
_entity.pdbx_description
1 polymer ?
#
loop_
_entity_poly.entity_id
_entity_poly.type
_entity_poly.pdbx_seq_one_letter_code
_entity_poly.pdbx_strand_id
1 'polypeptide(L)' 'MSRKQKLVEQLEKAQSVDDRDKIEHQLEQINTALDFLDRPGSKDAG' A
#
# COMPACT_ATOMS: atom_id res chain seq x y z
N MET A 1 -4.06 0.81 -14.18
CA MET A 1 -3.84 1.51 -12.90
C MET A 1 -3.76 0.49 -11.78
N SER A 2 -2.67 0.46 -11.04
CA SER A 2 -2.53 -0.39 -9.84
C SER A 2 -3.30 0.20 -8.66
N ARG A 3 -3.75 -0.63 -7.70
CA ARG A 3 -4.45 -0.17 -6.49
C ARG A 3 -3.64 0.87 -5.71
N LYS A 4 -2.31 0.70 -5.67
CA LYS A 4 -1.37 1.66 -5.07
C LYS A 4 -1.42 3.03 -5.75
N GLN A 5 -1.38 3.08 -7.08
CA GLN A 5 -1.46 4.35 -7.83
C GLN A 5 -2.76 5.10 -7.55
N LYS A 6 -3.90 4.39 -7.51
CA LYS A 6 -5.19 5.02 -7.19
C LYS A 6 -5.24 5.59 -5.77
N LEU A 7 -4.55 4.97 -4.81
CA LEU A 7 -4.47 5.49 -3.44
C LEU A 7 -3.57 6.71 -3.34
N VAL A 8 -2.44 6.74 -4.07
CA VAL A 8 -1.57 7.92 -4.16
C VAL A 8 -2.33 9.11 -4.75
N GLU A 9 -3.07 8.92 -5.85
CA GLU A 9 -3.89 9.98 -6.44
C GLU A 9 -5.02 10.47 -5.50
N GLN A 10 -5.56 9.59 -4.65
CA GLN A 10 -6.55 9.99 -3.64
C GLN A 10 -5.88 10.76 -2.49
N LEU A 11 -4.66 10.38 -2.09
CA LEU A 11 -3.90 11.07 -1.05
C LEU A 11 -3.60 12.51 -1.46
N GLU A 12 -3.20 12.72 -2.72
CA GLU A 12 -2.95 14.05 -3.30
C GLU A 12 -4.19 14.95 -3.27
N LYS A 13 -5.38 14.36 -3.35
CA LYS A 13 -6.67 15.08 -3.37
C LYS A 13 -7.33 15.18 -2.00
N ALA A 14 -6.84 14.45 -0.99
CA ALA A 14 -7.45 14.41 0.33
C ALA A 14 -7.24 15.74 1.07
N GLN A 15 -8.34 16.36 1.50
CA GLN A 15 -8.32 17.63 2.25
C GLN A 15 -8.36 17.42 3.76
N SER A 16 -8.90 16.29 4.23
CA SER A 16 -8.96 15.92 5.64
C SER A 16 -7.72 15.15 6.07
N VAL A 17 -7.25 15.42 7.29
CA VAL A 17 -6.16 14.65 7.92
C VAL A 17 -6.61 13.20 8.13
N ASP A 18 -7.82 12.97 8.63
CA ASP A 18 -8.35 11.61 8.85
C ASP A 18 -8.41 10.78 7.57
N ASP A 19 -8.70 11.40 6.43
CA ASP A 19 -8.75 10.71 5.14
C ASP A 19 -7.34 10.40 4.64
N ARG A 20 -6.38 11.32 4.86
CA ARG A 20 -4.96 11.07 4.57
C ARG A 20 -4.45 9.90 5.39
N ASP A 21 -4.70 9.89 6.70
CA ASP A 21 -4.26 8.81 7.60
C ASP A 21 -4.79 7.44 7.16
N LYS A 22 -6.07 7.35 6.77
CA LYS A 22 -6.65 6.10 6.25
C LYS A 22 -6.03 5.66 4.93
N ILE A 23 -5.68 6.59 4.05
CA ILE A 23 -5.07 6.29 2.75
C ILE A 23 -3.61 5.87 2.95
N GLU A 24 -2.86 6.55 3.82
CA GLU A 24 -1.48 6.21 4.17
C GLU A 24 -1.40 4.80 4.79
N HIS A 25 -2.31 4.47 5.71
CA HIS A 25 -2.36 3.14 6.30
C HIS A 25 -2.62 2.05 5.25
N GLN A 26 -3.51 2.31 4.28
CA GLN A 26 -3.76 1.36 3.18
C GLN A 26 -2.55 1.22 2.24
N LEU A 27 -1.82 2.31 1.98
CA LEU A 27 -0.59 2.27 1.19
C LEU A 27 0.50 1.47 1.89
N GLU A 28 0.63 1.60 3.20
CA GLU A 28 1.57 0.84 4.01
C GLU A 28 1.27 -0.66 3.96
N GLN A 29 0.01 -1.07 4.16
CA GLN A 29 -0.39 -2.48 4.05
C GLN A 29 -0.06 -3.08 2.68
N ILE A 30 -0.29 -2.32 1.61
CA ILE A 30 0.03 -2.77 0.25
C ILE A 30 1.55 -2.91 0.08
N ASN A 31 2.34 -1.96 0.55
CA ASN A 31 3.79 -2.03 0.45
C ASN A 31 4.36 -3.21 1.24
N THR A 32 3.84 -3.48 2.44
CA THR A 32 4.23 -4.64 3.24
C THR A 32 3.87 -5.95 2.55
N ALA A 33 2.68 -6.05 1.96
CA ALA A 33 2.29 -7.23 1.19
C ALA A 33 3.19 -7.43 -0.05
N LEU A 34 3.55 -6.34 -0.73
CA LEU A 34 4.47 -6.38 -1.87
C LEU A 34 5.90 -6.76 -1.44
N ASP A 35 6.41 -6.23 -0.33
CA ASP A 35 7.71 -6.62 0.24
C ASP A 35 7.76 -8.12 0.56
N PHE A 36 6.67 -8.65 1.14
CA PHE A 36 6.58 -10.09 1.41
C PHE A 36 6.60 -10.95 0.14
N LEU A 37 5.98 -10.47 -0.94
CA LEU A 37 5.98 -11.15 -2.24
C LEU A 37 7.32 -11.04 -2.97
N ASP A 38 8.05 -9.94 -2.77
CA ASP A 38 9.34 -9.66 -3.41
C ASP A 38 10.52 -10.32 -2.70
N ARG A 39 10.36 -10.71 -1.42
CA ARG A 39 11.38 -11.45 -0.67
C ARG A 39 11.70 -12.79 -1.35
N PRO A 40 12.97 -13.04 -1.76
CA PRO A 40 13.36 -14.23 -2.52
C PRO A 40 13.41 -15.54 -1.71
N GLY A 41 12.68 -15.64 -0.58
CA GLY A 41 12.67 -16.82 0.30
C GLY A 41 11.28 -17.41 0.59
N SER A 42 10.19 -16.81 0.09
CA SER A 42 8.82 -17.23 0.45
C SER A 42 8.30 -18.43 -0.35
N LYS A 43 9.13 -19.07 -1.20
CA LYS A 43 8.79 -20.28 -1.97
C LYS A 43 9.15 -21.60 -1.28
N ASP A 44 9.91 -21.56 -0.18
CA ASP A 44 10.25 -22.76 0.59
C ASP A 44 9.47 -22.78 1.92
N ALA A 45 8.14 -22.84 1.82
CA ALA A 45 7.34 -23.52 2.83
C ALA A 45 7.02 -24.91 2.26
N GLY A 46 7.97 -25.84 2.46
CA GLY A 46 7.76 -27.28 2.25
C GLY A 46 6.86 -27.89 3.32
#